data_AF-A0A8H4CIV6-F1
#
_entry.id   AF-A0A8H4CIV6-F1
#
_cell.length_a   1.000
_cell.length_b   1.000
_cell.length_c   1.000
_cell.angle_alpha   90.00
_cell.angle_beta   90.00
_cell.angle_gamma   90.00
#
_symmetry.space_group_name_H-M   'P 1'
#
loop_
_entity.id
_entity.type
_entity.pdbx_description
1 polymer ?
#
loop_
_entity_poly.entity_id
_entity_poly.type
_entity_poly.pdbx_seq_one_letter_code
_entity_poly.pdbx_strand_id
1 'polypeptide(L)'
;MNRPRIVGHGLRRLVQTPPRGARGIITDADVVKARQYCQSQLHHHDAHLVYRLLSPRAQDAYLALRALNLELVRLPEVVSNPVIGQLRMQFWRESIDKTFAGTPPAEPICVLLHQALQDLRARSRSSTASSIRFWAQRVIKTREKHMDNRPFATLAALEEYAENTYSTLMYAVLAAMPLRSMQVDHLASHIGKACGIVATLRGIPVLAAPQQTQVHTPSGAEPSRPRDPVLLLPLDVMSEVNLREEDVFRYGPEAEGFQDAVFKVATRANDHLITAREMLKNLRAGQDAGHDFEHQGEEEHVYEEEQEDDVQRDIRRGFGVLLEAIPAQEYLTNLEASNFDPFAVKASWKLAWRLIVNVDHKMLYELVGIVRPGNLAEVKEIALTAGQIILRNGGVIRGMANWGVFQLPRPVSKAQMKHKSGHYFVMRYDASSATHSDMRNTINLDPRVIRTAHVKLGDGKLQTAARFGDVKWDGRH
;
A
#
# COMPACT_ATOMS: atom_id res chain seq x y z
N MET A 1 10.69 -8.70 -24.86
CA MET A 1 9.95 -7.59 -24.23
C MET A 1 8.48 -8.00 -24.16
N ASN A 2 8.02 -8.48 -23.00
CA ASN A 2 6.61 -8.86 -22.82
C ASN A 2 5.79 -7.59 -22.60
N ARG A 3 5.11 -7.13 -23.65
CA ARG A 3 4.14 -6.03 -23.57
C ARG A 3 2.92 -6.49 -22.77
N PRO A 4 2.42 -5.71 -21.80
CA PRO A 4 1.10 -5.97 -21.25
C PRO A 4 0.08 -5.86 -22.39
N ARG A 5 -0.69 -6.92 -22.66
CA ARG A 5 -1.81 -6.86 -23.60
C ARG A 5 -2.80 -5.84 -23.04
N ILE A 6 -3.03 -4.75 -23.78
CA ILE A 6 -4.17 -3.85 -23.53
C ILE A 6 -5.41 -4.67 -23.84
N VAL A 7 -5.97 -5.30 -22.81
CA VAL A 7 -7.26 -5.97 -22.93
C VAL A 7 -8.33 -4.88 -22.78
N GLY A 8 -8.54 -4.13 -23.86
CA GLY A 8 -9.66 -3.19 -23.99
C GLY A 8 -10.97 -3.96 -24.06
N HIS A 9 -11.46 -4.47 -22.93
CA HIS A 9 -12.78 -5.10 -22.85
C HIS A 9 -13.94 -4.08 -22.78
N GLY A 10 -13.64 -2.78 -22.64
CA GLY A 10 -14.64 -1.72 -22.52
C GLY A 10 -15.58 -1.54 -23.71
N LEU A 11 -15.24 -2.05 -24.91
CA LEU A 11 -16.08 -1.92 -26.10
C LEU A 11 -17.05 -3.10 -26.34
N ARG A 12 -16.88 -4.25 -25.67
CA ARG A 12 -17.73 -5.43 -25.93
C ARG A 12 -19.01 -5.52 -25.07
N ARG A 13 -19.24 -4.58 -24.14
CA ARG A 13 -20.39 -4.66 -23.21
C ARG A 13 -21.49 -3.61 -23.44
N LEU A 14 -21.46 -2.83 -24.52
CA LEU A 14 -22.54 -1.92 -24.87
C LEU A 14 -23.78 -2.62 -25.48
N VAL A 15 -23.73 -3.94 -25.73
CA VAL A 15 -24.87 -4.71 -26.22
C VAL A 15 -25.01 -6.02 -25.43
N GLN A 16 -25.38 -5.92 -24.16
CA GLN A 16 -26.11 -6.98 -23.47
C GLN A 16 -27.21 -6.31 -22.64
N THR A 17 -28.37 -6.12 -23.26
CA THR A 17 -29.62 -5.84 -22.55
C THR A 17 -29.88 -6.97 -21.55
N PRO A 18 -29.98 -6.70 -20.23
CA PRO A 18 -30.35 -7.75 -19.29
C PRO A 18 -31.85 -8.07 -19.47
N PRO A 19 -32.27 -9.33 -19.29
CA PRO A 19 -33.69 -9.63 -19.23
C PRO A 19 -34.28 -8.91 -18.02
N ARG A 20 -35.42 -8.25 -18.23
CA ARG A 20 -36.20 -7.57 -17.18
C ARG A 20 -36.52 -8.56 -16.06
N GLY A 21 -36.26 -8.17 -14.81
CA GLY A 21 -37.01 -8.71 -13.66
C GLY A 21 -36.31 -9.70 -12.72
N ALA A 22 -35.03 -9.52 -12.39
CA ALA A 22 -34.45 -10.15 -11.20
C ALA A 22 -33.66 -9.11 -10.39
N ARG A 23 -34.03 -8.91 -9.12
CA ARG A 23 -33.10 -8.33 -8.14
C ARG A 23 -31.94 -9.32 -8.03
N GLY A 24 -30.87 -9.09 -8.80
CA GLY A 24 -29.72 -9.98 -8.88
C GLY A 24 -29.04 -10.06 -7.52
N ILE A 25 -29.28 -11.14 -6.79
CA ILE A 25 -28.53 -11.45 -5.57
C ILE A 25 -27.09 -11.67 -6.02
N ILE A 26 -26.17 -10.80 -5.55
CA ILE A 26 -24.74 -10.99 -5.76
C ILE A 26 -24.34 -12.26 -5.01
N THR A 27 -23.77 -13.22 -5.71
CA THR A 27 -23.31 -14.47 -5.11
C THR A 27 -21.83 -14.36 -4.69
N ASP A 28 -21.39 -15.23 -3.78
CA ASP A 28 -19.97 -15.34 -3.42
C ASP A 28 -19.09 -15.64 -4.66
N ALA A 29 -19.64 -16.38 -5.64
CA ALA A 29 -18.96 -16.65 -6.90
C ALA A 29 -18.74 -15.38 -7.74
N ASP A 30 -19.71 -14.45 -7.73
CA ASP A 30 -19.57 -13.15 -8.40
C ASP A 30 -18.50 -12.28 -7.74
N VAL A 31 -18.45 -12.28 -6.40
CA VAL A 31 -17.41 -11.59 -5.63
C VAL A 31 -16.01 -12.15 -5.95
N VAL A 32 -15.86 -13.47 -6.01
CA VAL A 32 -14.58 -14.12 -6.36
C VAL A 32 -14.14 -13.72 -7.77
N LYS A 33 -15.05 -13.76 -8.76
CA LYS A 33 -14.76 -13.33 -10.13
C LYS A 33 -14.40 -11.83 -10.19
N ALA A 34 -15.12 -11.00 -9.45
CA ALA A 34 -14.86 -9.57 -9.36
C ALA A 34 -13.47 -9.28 -8.77
N ARG A 35 -13.09 -9.99 -7.70
CA ARG A 35 -11.75 -9.91 -7.10
C ARG A 35 -10.66 -10.30 -8.08
N GLN A 36 -10.83 -11.42 -8.78
CA GLN A 36 -9.88 -11.88 -9.80
C GLN A 36 -9.74 -10.86 -10.94
N TYR A 37 -10.85 -10.25 -11.38
CA TYR A 37 -10.82 -9.18 -12.37
C TYR A 37 -9.97 -8.00 -11.89
N CYS A 38 -10.27 -7.43 -10.71
CA CYS A 38 -9.52 -6.29 -10.18
C CYS A 38 -8.03 -6.63 -9.97
N GLN A 39 -7.70 -7.83 -9.49
CA GLN A 39 -6.31 -8.30 -9.38
C GLN A 39 -5.61 -8.37 -10.74
N SER A 40 -6.30 -8.86 -11.78
CA SER A 40 -5.74 -8.99 -13.12
C SER A 40 -5.43 -7.63 -13.75
N GLN A 41 -6.26 -6.61 -13.52
CA GLN A 41 -6.02 -5.24 -13.99
C GLN A 41 -4.72 -4.64 -13.39
N LEU A 42 -4.42 -5.01 -12.15
CA LEU A 42 -3.27 -4.49 -11.41
C LEU A 42 -2.00 -5.30 -11.64
N HIS A 43 -2.03 -6.47 -12.28
CA HIS A 43 -0.91 -7.43 -12.37
C HIS A 43 0.45 -6.82 -12.79
N HIS A 44 0.44 -5.79 -13.65
CA HIS A 44 1.64 -5.09 -14.14
C HIS A 44 1.92 -3.75 -13.44
N HIS A 45 1.24 -3.45 -12.35
CA HIS A 45 1.35 -2.20 -11.61
C HIS A 45 1.84 -2.48 -10.19
N ASP A 46 2.55 -1.52 -9.61
CA ASP A 46 3.13 -1.63 -8.26
C ASP A 46 2.08 -1.94 -7.17
N ALA A 47 0.84 -1.48 -7.40
CA ALA A 47 -0.33 -1.78 -6.57
C ALA A 47 -0.57 -3.29 -6.36
N HIS A 48 -0.14 -4.15 -7.30
CA HIS A 48 -0.21 -5.61 -7.18
C HIS A 48 0.66 -6.17 -6.05
N LEU A 49 1.73 -5.47 -5.69
CA LEU A 49 2.57 -5.86 -4.56
C LEU A 49 2.05 -5.24 -3.27
N VAL A 50 1.63 -3.97 -3.31
CA VAL A 50 1.14 -3.23 -2.14
C VAL A 50 -0.10 -3.89 -1.53
N TYR A 51 -1.10 -4.29 -2.33
CA TYR A 51 -2.35 -4.85 -1.77
C TYR A 51 -2.11 -6.12 -0.93
N ARG A 52 -1.08 -6.92 -1.27
CA ARG A 52 -0.75 -8.16 -0.55
C ARG A 52 -0.24 -7.90 0.86
N LEU A 53 0.22 -6.67 1.13
CA LEU A 53 0.75 -6.21 2.41
C LEU A 53 -0.33 -5.53 3.26
N LEU A 54 -1.49 -5.24 2.67
CA LEU A 54 -2.65 -4.72 3.39
C LEU A 54 -3.34 -5.82 4.21
N SER A 55 -3.98 -5.40 5.29
CA SER A 55 -4.85 -6.29 6.06
C SER A 55 -5.92 -6.91 5.15
N PRO A 56 -6.30 -8.19 5.30
CA PRO A 56 -7.26 -8.85 4.42
C PRO A 56 -8.58 -8.07 4.25
N ARG A 57 -8.98 -7.35 5.30
CA ARG A 57 -10.21 -6.54 5.35
C ARG A 57 -10.16 -5.29 4.49
N ALA A 58 -8.97 -4.82 4.11
CA ALA A 58 -8.76 -3.63 3.29
C ALA A 58 -8.47 -3.97 1.82
N GLN A 59 -8.13 -5.23 1.52
CA GLN A 59 -7.67 -5.65 0.20
C GLN A 59 -8.74 -5.44 -0.87
N ASP A 60 -9.99 -5.83 -0.61
CA ASP A 60 -11.06 -5.70 -1.61
C ASP A 60 -11.39 -4.24 -1.93
N ALA A 61 -11.45 -3.37 -0.91
CA ALA A 61 -11.63 -1.93 -1.11
C ALA A 61 -10.47 -1.34 -1.93
N TYR A 62 -9.23 -1.68 -1.55
CA TYR A 62 -8.04 -1.23 -2.26
C TYR A 62 -8.03 -1.69 -3.73
N LEU A 63 -8.29 -2.99 -3.98
CA LEU A 63 -8.33 -3.56 -5.32
C LEU A 63 -9.39 -2.87 -6.20
N ALA A 64 -10.60 -2.68 -5.66
CA ALA A 64 -11.68 -2.02 -6.38
C ALA A 64 -11.35 -0.55 -6.69
N LEU A 65 -10.86 0.22 -5.72
CA LEU A 65 -10.52 1.63 -5.88
C LEU A 65 -9.33 1.84 -6.83
N ARG A 66 -8.31 0.97 -6.79
CA ARG A 66 -7.17 1.04 -7.71
C ARG A 66 -7.56 0.60 -9.13
N ALA A 67 -8.44 -0.39 -9.27
CA ALA A 67 -9.00 -0.76 -10.57
C ALA A 67 -9.86 0.38 -11.16
N LEU A 68 -10.69 1.04 -10.34
CA LEU A 68 -11.43 2.24 -10.75
C LEU A 68 -10.47 3.33 -11.24
N ASN A 69 -9.40 3.61 -10.48
CA ASN A 69 -8.40 4.59 -10.91
C ASN A 69 -7.77 4.25 -12.26
N LEU A 70 -7.44 2.98 -12.52
CA LEU A 70 -6.92 2.56 -13.83
C LEU A 70 -7.92 2.75 -14.96
N GLU A 71 -9.20 2.44 -14.75
CA GLU A 71 -10.24 2.69 -15.75
C GLU A 71 -10.33 4.19 -16.06
N LEU A 72 -10.41 5.04 -15.04
CA LEU A 72 -10.52 6.50 -15.20
C LEU A 72 -9.30 7.13 -15.87
N VAL A 73 -8.08 6.72 -15.50
CA VAL A 73 -6.82 7.21 -16.09
C VAL A 73 -6.74 6.89 -17.59
N ARG A 74 -7.26 5.75 -18.02
CA ARG A 74 -7.20 5.31 -19.43
C ARG A 74 -8.27 5.95 -20.30
N LEU A 75 -9.32 6.55 -19.73
CA LEU A 75 -10.44 7.08 -20.51
C LEU A 75 -10.04 8.13 -21.55
N PRO A 76 -9.19 9.13 -21.25
CA PRO A 76 -8.72 10.10 -22.24
C PRO A 76 -7.96 9.45 -23.39
N GLU A 77 -7.40 8.26 -23.18
CA GLU A 77 -6.65 7.51 -24.19
C GLU A 77 -7.53 6.68 -25.11
N VAL A 78 -8.65 6.20 -24.60
CA VAL A 78 -9.53 5.25 -25.29
C VAL A 78 -10.71 5.96 -25.97
N VAL A 79 -11.03 7.19 -25.57
CA VAL A 79 -12.24 7.90 -26.03
C VAL A 79 -11.89 9.19 -26.75
N SER A 80 -11.99 9.17 -28.08
CA SER A 80 -11.72 10.35 -28.91
C SER A 80 -12.90 11.32 -29.02
N ASN A 81 -14.13 10.90 -28.69
CA ASN A 81 -15.31 11.75 -28.76
C ASN A 81 -15.64 12.30 -27.35
N PRO A 82 -15.58 13.62 -27.11
CA PRO A 82 -15.83 14.22 -25.80
C PRO A 82 -17.18 13.85 -25.18
N VAL A 83 -18.24 13.72 -26.01
CA VAL A 83 -19.58 13.33 -25.54
C VAL A 83 -19.58 11.89 -25.02
N ILE A 84 -18.89 10.98 -25.71
CA ILE A 84 -18.74 9.59 -25.23
C ILE A 84 -17.92 9.58 -23.92
N GLY A 85 -16.92 10.45 -23.80
CA GLY A 85 -16.13 10.61 -22.59
C GLY A 85 -16.99 11.01 -21.41
N GLN A 86 -17.82 12.04 -21.58
CA GLN A 86 -18.79 12.51 -20.58
C GLN A 86 -19.77 11.40 -20.17
N LEU A 87 -20.36 10.68 -21.14
CA LEU A 87 -21.26 9.57 -20.85
C LEU A 87 -20.58 8.46 -20.02
N ARG A 88 -19.30 8.17 -20.26
CA ARG A 88 -18.55 7.19 -19.46
C ARG A 88 -18.25 7.69 -18.04
N MET A 89 -17.93 8.97 -17.87
CA MET A 89 -17.74 9.56 -16.54
C MET A 89 -19.04 9.58 -15.75
N GLN A 90 -20.15 9.91 -16.41
CA GLN A 90 -21.48 9.82 -15.82
C GLN A 90 -21.83 8.38 -15.42
N PHE A 91 -21.56 7.40 -16.29
CA PHE A 91 -21.75 5.99 -15.97
C PHE A 91 -21.01 5.58 -14.70
N TRP A 92 -19.75 5.98 -14.53
CA TRP A 92 -18.98 5.66 -13.33
C TRP A 92 -19.54 6.35 -12.09
N ARG A 93 -19.90 7.64 -12.19
CA ARG A 93 -20.54 8.39 -11.10
C ARG A 93 -21.81 7.68 -10.59
N GLU A 94 -22.72 7.36 -11.51
CA GLU A 94 -23.97 6.68 -11.17
C GLU A 94 -23.76 5.25 -10.65
N SER A 95 -22.79 4.53 -11.21
CA SER A 95 -22.47 3.16 -10.81
C SER A 95 -21.93 3.10 -9.38
N ILE A 96 -21.06 4.06 -9.01
CA ILE A 96 -20.58 4.21 -7.64
C ILE A 96 -21.74 4.60 -6.71
N ASP A 97 -22.59 5.56 -7.10
CA ASP A 97 -23.74 5.93 -6.27
C ASP A 97 -24.69 4.76 -6.00
N LYS A 98 -25.03 3.98 -7.03
CA LYS A 98 -25.84 2.75 -6.90
C LYS A 98 -25.18 1.72 -6.00
N THR A 99 -23.85 1.57 -6.09
CA THR A 99 -23.05 0.67 -5.24
C THR A 99 -23.17 1.04 -3.76
N PHE A 100 -23.04 2.33 -3.43
CA PHE A 100 -23.18 2.83 -2.06
C PHE A 100 -24.63 2.77 -1.56
N ALA A 101 -25.61 2.95 -2.44
CA ALA A 101 -27.04 2.76 -2.17
C ALA A 101 -27.45 1.28 -1.98
N GLY A 102 -26.51 0.35 -2.13
CA GLY A 102 -26.73 -1.08 -1.90
C GLY A 102 -27.28 -1.85 -3.10
N THR A 103 -27.27 -1.25 -4.29
CA THR A 103 -27.75 -1.84 -5.55
C THR A 103 -26.64 -1.78 -6.62
N PRO A 104 -25.46 -2.36 -6.38
CA PRO A 104 -24.35 -2.26 -7.31
C PRO A 104 -24.71 -2.83 -8.68
N PRO A 105 -24.31 -2.17 -9.79
CA PRO A 105 -24.41 -2.77 -11.11
C PRO A 105 -23.50 -4.01 -11.22
N ALA A 106 -23.76 -4.86 -12.22
CA ALA A 106 -22.97 -6.06 -12.53
C ALA A 106 -21.58 -5.73 -13.15
N GLU A 107 -20.93 -4.69 -12.65
CA GLU A 107 -19.58 -4.28 -12.98
C GLU A 107 -18.63 -4.81 -11.89
N PRO A 108 -17.57 -5.58 -12.22
CA PRO A 108 -16.66 -6.17 -11.24
C PRO A 108 -16.16 -5.22 -10.16
N ILE A 109 -15.81 -3.98 -10.53
CA ILE A 109 -15.34 -2.96 -9.58
C ILE A 109 -16.45 -2.62 -8.56
N CYS A 110 -17.68 -2.43 -9.03
CA CYS A 110 -18.84 -2.13 -8.18
C CYS A 110 -19.20 -3.31 -7.27
N VAL A 111 -19.16 -4.54 -7.80
CA VAL A 111 -19.42 -5.76 -7.02
C VAL A 111 -18.40 -5.91 -5.88
N LEU A 112 -17.10 -5.75 -6.18
CA LEU A 112 -16.05 -5.89 -5.18
C LEU A 112 -16.08 -4.75 -4.14
N LEU A 113 -16.33 -3.52 -4.58
CA LEU A 113 -16.49 -2.39 -3.67
C LEU A 113 -17.71 -2.59 -2.76
N HIS A 114 -18.83 -3.09 -3.30
CA HIS A 114 -20.01 -3.42 -2.51
C HIS A 114 -19.70 -4.45 -1.43
N GLN A 115 -18.97 -5.52 -1.76
CA GLN A 115 -18.52 -6.51 -0.78
C GLN A 115 -17.72 -5.86 0.35
N ALA A 116 -16.74 -5.03 0.00
CA ALA A 116 -15.91 -4.34 0.99
C ALA A 116 -16.75 -3.44 1.92
N LEU A 117 -17.80 -2.78 1.38
CA LEU A 117 -18.74 -1.99 2.18
C LEU A 117 -19.62 -2.85 3.09
N GLN A 118 -20.04 -4.04 2.66
CA GLN A 118 -20.78 -4.97 3.52
C GLN A 118 -19.89 -5.47 4.67
N ASP A 119 -18.65 -5.87 4.38
CA ASP A 119 -17.68 -6.32 5.37
C ASP A 119 -17.32 -5.21 6.37
N LEU A 120 -17.30 -3.97 5.91
CA LEU A 120 -17.11 -2.80 6.76
C LEU A 120 -18.30 -2.61 7.71
N ARG A 121 -19.53 -2.60 7.20
CA ARG A 121 -20.76 -2.46 8.00
C ARG A 121 -20.91 -3.58 9.05
N ALA A 122 -20.51 -4.80 8.70
CA ALA A 122 -20.56 -5.94 9.62
C ALA A 122 -19.59 -5.80 10.81
N ARG A 123 -18.49 -5.05 10.67
CA ARG A 123 -17.43 -4.93 11.68
C ARG A 123 -17.39 -3.59 12.41
N SER A 124 -18.00 -2.54 11.85
CA SER A 124 -17.97 -1.18 12.39
C SER A 124 -19.38 -0.63 12.52
N ARG A 125 -19.70 -0.13 13.72
CA ARG A 125 -20.91 0.68 13.95
C ARG A 125 -20.73 2.13 13.50
N SER A 126 -19.48 2.59 13.37
CA SER A 126 -19.17 3.92 12.84
C SER A 126 -19.33 3.90 11.32
N SER A 127 -20.14 4.82 10.79
CA SER A 127 -20.38 4.97 9.35
C SER A 127 -19.24 5.77 8.71
N THR A 128 -18.25 5.07 8.14
CA THR A 128 -17.24 5.67 7.23
C THR A 128 -17.61 5.51 5.76
N ALA A 129 -18.72 4.84 5.45
CA ALA A 129 -19.17 4.61 4.07
C ALA A 129 -19.44 5.92 3.31
N SER A 130 -19.93 6.96 3.98
CA SER A 130 -20.10 8.30 3.40
C SER A 130 -18.76 8.91 2.99
N SER A 131 -17.73 8.83 3.84
CA SER A 131 -16.37 9.30 3.54
C SER A 131 -15.78 8.56 2.33
N ILE A 132 -15.88 7.22 2.29
CA ILE A 132 -15.39 6.43 1.14
C ILE A 132 -16.11 6.84 -0.15
N ARG A 133 -17.43 7.04 -0.10
CA ARG A 133 -18.22 7.49 -1.26
C ARG A 133 -17.74 8.85 -1.75
N PHE A 134 -17.57 9.78 -0.82
CA PHE A 134 -17.10 11.12 -1.13
C PHE A 134 -15.75 11.10 -1.84
N TRP A 135 -14.76 10.39 -1.27
CA TRP A 135 -13.44 10.26 -1.87
C TRP A 135 -13.49 9.62 -3.26
N ALA A 136 -14.29 8.55 -3.45
CA ALA A 136 -14.49 7.95 -4.77
C ALA A 136 -15.09 8.92 -5.79
N GLN A 137 -16.09 9.72 -5.37
CA GLN A 137 -16.70 10.75 -6.23
C GLN A 137 -15.75 11.90 -6.54
N ARG A 138 -14.92 12.32 -5.58
CA ARG A 138 -13.89 13.34 -5.77
C ARG A 138 -12.90 12.91 -6.85
N VAL A 139 -12.41 11.67 -6.81
CA VAL A 139 -11.53 11.12 -7.87
C VAL A 139 -12.21 11.18 -9.24
N ILE A 140 -13.47 10.72 -9.36
CA ILE A 140 -14.21 10.75 -10.63
C ILE A 140 -14.34 12.18 -11.14
N LYS A 141 -14.77 13.12 -10.29
CA LYS A 141 -14.94 14.53 -10.64
C LYS A 141 -13.62 15.17 -11.08
N THR A 142 -12.52 14.88 -10.39
CA THR A 142 -11.20 15.42 -10.74
C THR A 142 -10.69 14.87 -12.06
N ARG A 143 -10.85 13.57 -12.31
CA ARG A 143 -10.49 12.95 -13.59
C ARG A 143 -11.35 13.48 -14.74
N GLU A 144 -12.63 13.78 -14.49
CA GLU A 144 -13.54 14.34 -15.50
C GLU A 144 -13.06 15.70 -15.97
N LYS A 145 -12.65 16.56 -15.04
CA LYS A 145 -12.08 17.88 -15.34
C LYS A 145 -10.82 17.83 -16.20
N HIS A 146 -10.07 16.72 -16.16
CA HIS A 146 -8.81 16.55 -16.88
C HIS A 146 -8.94 15.59 -18.08
N MET A 147 -10.17 15.31 -18.54
CA MET A 147 -10.42 14.38 -19.65
C MET A 147 -9.85 14.84 -21.00
N ASP A 148 -9.54 16.13 -21.13
CA ASP A 148 -8.95 16.71 -22.34
C ASP A 148 -7.41 16.69 -22.34
N ASN A 149 -6.79 16.12 -21.29
CA ASN A 149 -5.34 16.01 -21.14
C ASN A 149 -4.59 17.35 -21.27
N ARG A 150 -5.19 18.47 -20.84
CA ARG A 150 -4.47 19.74 -20.80
C ARG A 150 -3.26 19.65 -19.85
N PRO A 151 -2.11 20.24 -20.20
CA PRO A 151 -0.98 20.38 -19.29
C PRO A 151 -1.37 21.18 -18.03
N PHE A 152 -0.65 20.94 -16.94
CA PHE A 152 -0.86 21.68 -15.70
C PHE A 152 -0.27 23.09 -15.83
N ALA A 153 -1.02 24.11 -15.42
CA ALA A 153 -0.54 25.49 -15.50
C ALA A 153 0.69 25.73 -14.60
N THR A 154 0.70 25.12 -13.42
CA THR A 154 1.78 25.24 -12.44
C THR A 154 2.11 23.92 -11.77
N LEU A 155 3.30 23.84 -11.16
CA LEU A 155 3.67 22.69 -10.33
C LEU A 155 2.67 22.49 -9.17
N ALA A 156 2.20 23.59 -8.56
CA ALA A 156 1.17 23.55 -7.53
C ALA A 156 -0.17 22.97 -8.03
N ALA A 157 -0.56 23.25 -9.28
CA ALA A 157 -1.77 22.66 -9.87
C ALA A 157 -1.62 21.13 -10.06
N LEU A 158 -0.42 20.65 -10.38
CA LEU A 158 -0.13 19.22 -10.43
C LEU A 158 -0.19 18.57 -9.02
N GLU A 159 0.27 19.27 -7.98
CA GLU A 159 0.13 18.82 -6.59
C GLU A 159 -1.33 18.74 -6.15
N GLU A 160 -2.12 19.77 -6.45
CA GLU A 160 -3.56 19.80 -6.17
C GLU A 160 -4.28 18.66 -6.89
N TYR A 161 -3.90 18.38 -8.15
CA TYR A 161 -4.40 17.23 -8.88
C TYR A 161 -4.03 15.90 -8.22
N ALA A 162 -2.79 15.77 -7.74
CA ALA A 162 -2.31 14.57 -7.07
C ALA A 162 -3.02 14.35 -5.72
N GLU A 163 -3.31 15.41 -4.98
CA GLU A 163 -4.13 15.37 -3.76
C GLU A 163 -5.54 14.86 -4.03
N ASN A 164 -6.19 15.46 -5.03
CA ASN A 164 -7.56 15.15 -5.41
C ASN A 164 -7.72 13.83 -6.17
N THR A 165 -6.63 13.08 -6.38
CA THR A 165 -6.64 11.76 -7.02
C THR A 165 -5.94 10.69 -6.18
N TYR A 166 -4.62 10.76 -6.03
CA TYR A 166 -3.83 9.72 -5.38
C TYR A 166 -3.93 9.78 -3.86
N SER A 167 -3.84 10.96 -3.23
CA SER A 167 -4.08 11.10 -1.77
C SER A 167 -5.51 10.72 -1.42
N THR A 168 -6.48 11.22 -2.20
CA THR A 168 -7.90 10.88 -2.06
C THR A 168 -8.15 9.36 -2.10
N LEU A 169 -7.47 8.61 -2.97
CA LEU A 169 -7.57 7.15 -2.98
C LEU A 169 -7.00 6.52 -1.71
N MET A 170 -5.93 7.07 -1.13
CA MET A 170 -5.39 6.61 0.15
C MET A 170 -6.39 6.89 1.28
N TYR A 171 -6.99 8.08 1.35
CA TYR A 171 -8.05 8.39 2.33
C TYR A 171 -9.23 7.44 2.22
N ALA A 172 -9.66 7.10 1.01
CA ALA A 172 -10.73 6.13 0.78
C ALA A 172 -10.39 4.74 1.34
N VAL A 173 -9.14 4.29 1.21
CA VAL A 173 -8.69 3.01 1.75
C VAL A 173 -8.55 3.06 3.28
N LEU A 174 -8.04 4.15 3.84
CA LEU A 174 -7.96 4.36 5.30
C LEU A 174 -9.36 4.38 5.93
N ALA A 175 -10.32 5.05 5.29
CA ALA A 175 -11.72 5.07 5.70
C ALA A 175 -12.38 3.68 5.63
N ALA A 176 -11.94 2.80 4.72
CA ALA A 176 -12.37 1.39 4.68
C ALA A 176 -11.77 0.53 5.82
N MET A 177 -10.72 1.03 6.48
CA MET A 177 -10.05 0.44 7.65
C MET A 177 -10.52 1.01 9.00
N PRO A 178 -11.75 1.54 9.04
CA PRO A 178 -12.24 2.60 9.93
C PRO A 178 -11.14 3.29 10.74
N LEU A 179 -10.22 3.94 10.04
CA LEU A 179 -9.16 4.75 10.63
C LEU A 179 -9.50 6.22 10.40
N ARG A 180 -9.59 7.00 11.48
CA ARG A 180 -9.86 8.44 11.48
C ARG A 180 -8.76 9.11 12.28
N SER A 181 -7.60 9.27 11.66
CA SER A 181 -6.49 9.95 12.31
C SER A 181 -5.97 11.04 11.41
N MET A 182 -5.94 12.25 11.94
CA MET A 182 -5.41 13.42 11.24
C MET A 182 -3.96 13.19 10.87
N GLN A 183 -3.17 12.60 11.77
CA GLN A 183 -1.76 12.33 11.53
C GLN A 183 -1.54 11.31 10.40
N VAL A 184 -2.39 10.29 10.30
CA VAL A 184 -2.29 9.29 9.22
C VAL A 184 -2.79 9.85 7.89
N ASP A 185 -3.86 10.65 7.90
CA ASP A 185 -4.32 11.37 6.70
C ASP A 185 -3.27 12.37 6.23
N HIS A 186 -2.61 13.08 7.15
CA HIS A 186 -1.52 14.00 6.81
C HIS A 186 -0.33 13.27 6.15
N LEU A 187 0.09 12.12 6.69
CA LEU A 187 1.09 11.25 6.05
C LEU A 187 0.63 10.77 4.66
N ALA A 188 -0.65 10.39 4.55
CA ALA A 188 -1.23 9.93 3.29
C ALA A 188 -1.34 11.05 2.25
N SER A 189 -1.53 12.31 2.65
CA SER A 189 -1.53 13.47 1.75
C SER A 189 -0.18 13.61 1.05
N HIS A 190 0.91 13.66 1.80
CA HIS A 190 2.24 13.79 1.21
C HIS A 190 2.60 12.59 0.32
N ILE A 191 2.34 11.37 0.80
CA ILE A 191 2.62 10.16 0.00
C ILE A 191 1.77 10.13 -1.26
N GLY A 192 0.48 10.48 -1.15
CA GLY A 192 -0.44 10.54 -2.28
C GLY A 192 -0.04 11.57 -3.32
N LYS A 193 0.35 12.78 -2.89
CA LYS A 193 0.90 13.82 -3.77
C LYS A 193 2.13 13.32 -4.52
N ALA A 194 3.09 12.71 -3.80
CA ALA A 194 4.27 12.11 -4.42
C ALA A 194 3.91 11.01 -5.43
N CYS A 195 2.99 10.10 -5.09
CA CYS A 195 2.51 9.05 -5.98
C CYS A 195 1.85 9.60 -7.26
N GLY A 196 1.07 10.68 -7.14
CA GLY A 196 0.41 11.31 -8.29
C GLY A 196 1.39 12.00 -9.22
N ILE A 197 2.36 12.76 -8.68
CA ILE A 197 3.43 13.37 -9.47
C ILE A 197 4.26 12.28 -10.17
N VAL A 198 4.65 11.22 -9.45
CA VAL A 198 5.38 10.07 -10.03
C VAL A 198 4.56 9.38 -11.13
N ALA A 199 3.24 9.27 -10.98
CA ALA A 199 2.39 8.70 -12.02
C ALA A 199 2.38 9.56 -13.29
N THR A 200 2.36 10.89 -13.16
CA THR A 200 2.49 11.83 -14.29
C THR A 200 3.84 11.63 -14.99
N LEU A 201 4.95 11.56 -14.25
CA LEU A 201 6.29 11.32 -14.81
C LEU A 201 6.40 9.96 -15.52
N ARG A 202 5.86 8.90 -14.89
CA ARG A 202 5.84 7.55 -15.46
C ARG A 202 4.96 7.46 -16.73
N GLY A 203 3.99 8.36 -16.87
CA GLY A 203 3.11 8.44 -18.04
C GLY A 203 3.79 9.04 -19.27
N ILE A 204 4.87 9.82 -19.13
CA ILE A 204 5.49 10.56 -20.24
C ILE A 204 5.84 9.65 -21.44
N PRO A 205 6.54 8.51 -21.26
CA PRO A 205 6.91 7.65 -22.39
C PRO A 205 5.73 7.02 -23.12
N VAL A 206 4.58 6.91 -22.44
CA VAL A 206 3.35 6.32 -23.00
C VAL A 206 2.54 7.37 -23.75
N LEU A 207 2.48 8.60 -23.21
CA LEU A 207 1.64 9.68 -23.70
C LEU A 207 2.32 10.56 -24.76
N ALA A 208 3.63 10.79 -24.67
CA ALA A 208 4.37 11.63 -25.60
C ALA A 208 4.87 10.87 -26.84
N ALA A 209 4.97 9.53 -26.77
CA ALA A 209 5.41 8.73 -27.90
C ALA A 209 4.30 8.61 -28.97
N PRO A 210 4.60 8.80 -30.27
CA PRO A 210 3.63 8.60 -31.34
C PRO A 210 3.21 7.13 -31.39
N GLN A 211 1.98 6.82 -30.96
CA GLN A 211 1.45 5.46 -31.02
C GLN A 211 0.80 5.18 -32.38
N GLN A 212 1.42 4.33 -33.18
CA GLN A 212 0.73 3.62 -34.26
C GLN A 212 0.08 2.36 -33.68
N THR A 213 -1.16 2.46 -33.22
CA THR A 213 -1.91 1.26 -32.82
C THR A 213 -2.44 0.58 -34.08
N GLN A 214 -2.08 -0.67 -34.35
CA GLN A 214 -2.81 -1.44 -35.36
C GLN A 214 -4.08 -2.00 -34.69
N VAL A 215 -5.26 -1.64 -35.19
CA VAL A 215 -6.51 -2.23 -34.72
C VAL A 215 -6.78 -3.46 -35.56
N HIS A 216 -6.65 -4.64 -34.97
CA HIS A 216 -7.12 -5.87 -35.62
C HIS A 216 -8.65 -5.93 -35.54
N THR A 217 -9.31 -5.63 -36.64
CA THR A 217 -10.74 -5.89 -36.83
C THR A 217 -10.93 -7.29 -37.43
N PRO A 218 -12.13 -7.90 -37.33
CA PRO A 218 -12.44 -9.14 -38.03
C PRO A 218 -12.23 -9.08 -39.54
N SER A 219 -12.20 -7.88 -40.12
CA SER A 219 -11.99 -7.62 -41.56
C SER A 219 -10.53 -7.30 -41.93
N GLY A 220 -9.60 -7.31 -40.98
CA GLY A 220 -8.17 -7.02 -41.21
C GLY A 220 -7.59 -6.02 -40.22
N ALA A 221 -6.27 -5.81 -40.29
CA ALA A 221 -5.59 -4.75 -39.55
C ALA A 221 -5.88 -3.40 -40.21
N GLU A 222 -6.68 -2.55 -39.59
CA GLU A 222 -6.82 -1.16 -40.00
C GLU A 222 -5.83 -0.28 -39.23
N PRO A 223 -5.24 0.74 -39.88
CA PRO A 223 -4.46 1.75 -39.17
C PRO A 223 -5.41 2.48 -38.21
N SER A 224 -5.09 2.49 -36.90
CA SER A 224 -5.76 3.43 -36.00
C SER A 224 -5.43 4.85 -36.42
N ARG A 225 -6.37 5.78 -36.15
CA ARG A 225 -6.08 7.20 -36.23
C ARG A 225 -4.86 7.50 -35.32
N PRO A 226 -3.84 8.22 -35.82
CA PRO A 226 -2.76 8.69 -34.97
C PRO A 226 -3.37 9.55 -33.86
N ARG A 227 -2.97 9.27 -32.62
CA ARG A 227 -3.33 10.03 -31.45
C ARG A 227 -2.38 11.22 -31.32
N ASP A 228 -2.93 12.38 -30.97
CA ASP A 228 -2.11 13.55 -30.64
C ASP A 228 -1.28 13.24 -29.37
N PRO A 229 0.05 13.42 -29.41
CA PRO A 229 0.90 13.19 -28.26
C PRO A 229 0.55 14.19 -27.15
N VAL A 230 0.71 13.76 -25.91
CA VAL A 230 0.38 14.56 -24.72
C VAL A 230 1.60 14.65 -23.82
N LEU A 231 1.91 15.86 -23.35
CA LEU A 231 2.90 16.11 -22.31
C LEU A 231 2.22 16.79 -21.12
N LEU A 232 2.17 16.10 -19.98
CA LEU A 232 1.50 16.60 -18.77
C LEU A 232 2.50 17.25 -17.78
N LEU A 233 3.61 17.79 -18.27
CA LEU A 233 4.53 18.55 -17.41
C LEU A 233 3.94 19.94 -17.10
N PRO A 234 4.24 20.51 -15.92
CA PRO A 234 3.79 21.86 -15.59
C PRO A 234 4.38 22.93 -16.52
N LEU A 235 3.54 23.84 -17.01
CA LEU A 235 3.91 24.88 -17.98
C LEU A 235 4.92 25.89 -17.39
N ASP A 236 4.82 26.21 -16.11
CA ASP A 236 5.79 27.06 -15.39
C ASP A 236 7.18 26.43 -15.38
N VAL A 237 7.27 25.14 -15.04
CA VAL A 237 8.52 24.37 -15.02
C VAL A 237 9.13 24.29 -16.41
N MET A 238 8.31 23.98 -17.43
CA MET A 238 8.77 23.93 -18.82
C MET A 238 9.31 25.29 -19.28
N SER A 239 8.58 26.37 -18.97
CA SER A 239 8.98 27.73 -19.32
C SER A 239 10.31 28.13 -18.68
N GLU A 240 10.53 27.75 -17.41
CA GLU A 240 11.74 28.08 -16.67
C GLU A 240 13.01 27.46 -17.29
N VAL A 241 12.87 26.30 -17.95
CA VAL A 241 13.98 25.61 -18.64
C VAL A 241 13.93 25.78 -20.16
N ASN A 242 13.09 26.69 -20.67
CA ASN A 242 12.86 26.95 -22.10
C ASN A 242 12.44 25.72 -22.94
N LEU A 243 11.78 24.74 -22.32
CA LEU A 243 11.32 23.53 -23.00
C LEU A 243 10.00 23.78 -23.73
N ARG A 244 9.93 23.36 -25.00
CA ARG A 244 8.69 23.34 -25.79
C ARG A 244 8.15 21.92 -25.93
N GLU A 245 6.84 21.76 -25.85
CA GLU A 245 6.17 20.45 -26.01
C GLU A 245 6.56 19.77 -27.34
N GLU A 246 6.54 20.54 -28.44
CA GLU A 246 6.88 20.04 -29.77
C GLU A 246 8.30 19.47 -29.85
N ASP A 247 9.26 20.05 -29.11
CA ASP A 247 10.64 19.55 -29.10
C ASP A 247 10.71 18.17 -28.43
N VAL A 248 9.94 17.94 -27.36
CA VAL A 248 9.81 16.61 -26.74
C VAL A 248 9.15 15.62 -27.69
N PHE A 249 8.12 16.02 -28.43
CA PHE A 249 7.45 15.13 -29.38
C PHE A 249 8.35 14.73 -30.56
N ARG A 250 9.27 15.60 -30.98
CA ARG A 250 10.21 15.35 -32.09
C ARG A 250 11.46 14.61 -31.67
N TYR A 251 12.09 15.05 -30.58
CA TYR A 251 13.42 14.61 -30.16
C TYR A 251 13.40 13.70 -28.93
N GLY A 252 12.24 13.54 -28.28
CA GLY A 252 12.08 12.70 -27.11
C GLY A 252 13.01 13.13 -25.98
N PRO A 253 13.82 12.20 -25.43
CA PRO A 253 14.73 12.52 -24.32
C PRO A 253 15.84 13.51 -24.69
N GLU A 254 16.14 13.69 -25.98
CA GLU A 254 17.20 14.59 -26.47
C GLU A 254 16.72 16.06 -26.60
N ALA A 255 15.46 16.36 -26.26
CA ALA A 255 14.96 17.72 -26.28
C ALA A 255 15.63 18.57 -25.19
N GLU A 256 16.18 19.72 -25.58
CA GLU A 256 16.89 20.62 -24.67
C GLU A 256 15.96 21.07 -23.52
N GLY A 257 16.46 20.98 -22.27
CA GLY A 257 15.69 21.31 -21.07
C GLY A 257 14.72 20.23 -20.59
N PHE A 258 14.51 19.13 -21.33
CA PHE A 258 13.55 18.09 -20.95
C PHE A 258 13.92 17.37 -19.66
N GLN A 259 15.17 16.91 -19.53
CA GLN A 259 15.65 16.26 -18.31
C GLN A 259 15.62 17.22 -17.11
N ASP A 260 15.90 18.50 -17.30
CA ASP A 260 15.83 19.52 -16.26
C ASP A 260 14.38 19.78 -15.78
N ALA A 261 13.42 19.81 -16.70
CA ALA A 261 12.00 19.88 -16.34
C ALA A 261 11.56 18.65 -15.54
N VAL A 262 11.95 17.45 -16.00
CA VAL A 262 11.66 16.19 -15.30
C VAL A 262 12.31 16.17 -13.91
N PHE A 263 13.55 16.63 -13.79
CA PHE A 263 14.27 16.77 -12.51
C PHE A 263 13.52 17.67 -11.53
N LYS A 264 13.05 18.84 -11.94
CA LYS A 264 12.30 19.76 -11.08
C LYS A 264 11.00 19.15 -10.56
N VAL A 265 10.23 18.50 -11.45
CA VAL A 265 8.98 17.82 -11.06
C VAL A 265 9.26 16.62 -10.15
N ALA A 266 10.31 15.84 -10.45
CA ALA A 266 10.74 14.70 -9.63
C ALA A 266 11.22 15.13 -8.24
N THR A 267 11.91 16.27 -8.16
CA THR A 267 12.35 16.87 -6.89
C THR A 267 11.14 17.15 -5.99
N ARG A 268 10.08 17.75 -6.53
CA ARG A 268 8.86 18.01 -5.74
C ARG A 268 8.21 16.74 -5.19
N ALA A 269 8.16 15.67 -5.99
CA ALA A 269 7.68 14.38 -5.51
C ALA A 269 8.56 13.82 -4.38
N ASN A 270 9.89 13.95 -4.51
CA ASN A 270 10.84 13.49 -3.50
C ASN A 270 10.75 14.32 -2.20
N ASP A 271 10.52 15.63 -2.30
CA ASP A 271 10.32 16.51 -1.14
C ASP A 271 9.16 16.03 -0.28
N HIS A 272 8.01 15.71 -0.89
CA HIS A 272 6.89 15.12 -0.15
C HIS A 272 7.24 13.79 0.52
N LEU A 273 8.05 12.93 -0.11
CA LEU A 273 8.52 11.70 0.53
C LEU A 273 9.52 11.95 1.66
N ILE A 274 10.32 13.02 1.59
CA ILE A 274 11.18 13.46 2.69
C ILE A 274 10.31 13.97 3.84
N THR A 275 9.37 14.88 3.58
CA THR A 275 8.43 15.41 4.57
C THR A 275 7.66 14.29 5.26
N ALA A 276 7.10 13.34 4.52
CA ALA A 276 6.40 12.19 5.11
C ALA A 276 7.31 11.32 6.01
N ARG A 277 8.59 11.16 5.65
CA ARG A 277 9.57 10.41 6.48
C ARG A 277 9.92 11.18 7.75
N GLU A 278 10.09 12.49 7.67
CA GLU A 278 10.38 13.35 8.81
C GLU A 278 9.18 13.40 9.76
N MET A 279 7.97 13.61 9.24
CA MET A 279 6.72 13.50 10.02
C MET A 279 6.61 12.14 10.70
N LEU A 280 6.79 11.03 9.96
CA LEU A 280 6.70 9.69 10.55
C LEU A 280 7.74 9.47 11.66
N LYS A 281 8.93 10.04 11.53
CA LYS A 281 9.98 10.01 12.57
C LYS A 281 9.56 10.81 13.80
N ASN A 282 9.05 12.02 13.62
CA ASN A 282 8.62 12.90 14.71
C ASN A 282 7.43 12.27 15.46
N LEU A 283 6.41 11.82 14.74
CA LEU A 283 5.24 11.17 15.32
C LEU A 283 5.63 9.90 16.11
N ARG A 284 6.57 9.09 15.59
CA ARG A 284 7.14 7.93 16.31
C ARG A 284 7.91 8.30 17.58
N ALA A 285 8.42 9.52 17.66
CA ALA A 285 9.05 10.07 18.86
C ALA A 285 8.06 10.72 19.83
N GLY A 286 6.76 10.71 19.53
CA GLY A 286 5.73 11.40 20.33
C GLY A 286 5.75 12.92 20.14
N GLN A 287 6.30 13.40 19.03
CA GLN A 287 6.34 14.82 18.68
C GLN A 287 5.24 15.14 17.67
N ASP A 288 4.95 16.43 17.51
CA ASP A 288 4.08 16.94 16.45
C ASP A 288 4.62 16.59 15.04
N ALA A 289 3.76 16.57 14.03
CA ALA A 289 4.12 16.33 12.64
C ALA A 289 5.24 17.26 12.14
N GLY A 290 5.34 18.46 12.69
CA GLY A 290 6.37 19.46 12.37
C GLY A 290 5.86 20.57 11.46
N HIS A 291 4.64 20.44 10.95
CA HIS A 291 3.88 21.51 10.30
C HIS A 291 2.39 21.17 10.30
N ASP A 292 1.55 22.18 10.07
CA ASP A 292 0.10 22.01 10.02
C ASP A 292 -0.32 21.18 8.80
N PHE A 293 -1.39 20.41 8.97
CA PHE A 293 -2.03 19.72 7.86
C PHE A 293 -2.97 20.66 7.11
N GLU A 294 -2.58 21.08 5.91
CA GLU A 294 -3.32 22.08 5.12
C GLU A 294 -4.75 21.67 4.75
N HIS A 295 -5.04 20.36 4.72
CA HIS A 295 -6.37 19.81 4.41
C HIS A 295 -7.19 19.44 5.66
N GLN A 296 -6.69 19.71 6.88
CA GLN A 296 -7.38 19.33 8.12
C GLN A 296 -8.78 19.96 8.26
N GLY A 297 -9.02 21.11 7.62
CA GLY A 297 -10.27 21.86 7.69
C GLY A 297 -11.30 21.48 6.63
N GLU A 298 -11.02 20.53 5.74
CA GLU A 298 -12.03 20.07 4.78
C GLU A 298 -13.11 19.26 5.52
N GLU A 299 -14.39 19.53 5.23
CA GLU A 299 -15.54 18.97 5.96
C GLU A 299 -15.53 17.44 6.02
N GLU A 300 -14.85 16.78 5.09
CA GLU A 300 -14.85 15.33 4.93
C GLU A 300 -13.72 14.62 5.70
N HIS A 301 -12.75 15.39 6.21
CA HIS A 301 -11.79 14.94 7.21
C HIS A 301 -12.43 15.02 8.60
N VAL A 302 -13.04 13.91 9.02
CA VAL A 302 -13.74 13.81 10.31
C VAL A 302 -12.89 13.05 11.31
N TYR A 303 -12.41 13.74 12.33
CA TYR A 303 -11.59 13.20 13.42
C TYR A 303 -12.36 13.17 14.73
N GLU A 304 -12.05 12.20 15.58
CA GLU A 304 -12.43 12.21 17.01
C GLU A 304 -11.27 12.85 17.79
N GLU A 305 -11.50 13.34 19.03
CA GLU A 305 -10.42 13.92 19.85
C GLU A 305 -9.28 12.89 20.05
N GLU A 306 -8.11 13.15 19.48
CA GLU A 306 -6.97 12.22 19.50
C GLU A 306 -6.24 12.26 20.86
N GLN A 307 -6.01 11.08 21.46
CA GLN A 307 -5.09 10.92 22.60
C GLN A 307 -3.71 10.47 22.09
N GLU A 308 -2.61 10.79 22.79
CA GLU A 308 -1.25 10.41 22.35
C GLU A 308 -1.07 8.89 22.12
N ASP A 309 -1.70 8.05 22.94
CA ASP A 309 -1.69 6.58 22.79
C ASP A 309 -2.36 6.09 21.48
N ASP A 310 -3.22 6.93 20.87
CA ASP A 310 -3.91 6.61 19.63
C ASP A 310 -3.03 6.79 18.39
N VAL A 311 -2.09 7.74 18.39
CA VAL A 311 -1.25 8.06 17.21
C VAL A 311 -0.39 6.87 16.78
N GLN A 312 0.33 6.24 17.72
CA GLN A 312 1.18 5.09 17.40
C GLN A 312 0.37 3.87 16.94
N ARG A 313 -0.81 3.67 17.53
CA ARG A 313 -1.74 2.61 17.12
C ARG A 313 -2.23 2.87 15.70
N ASP A 314 -2.57 4.10 15.39
CA ASP A 314 -3.17 4.47 14.12
C ASP A 314 -2.14 4.46 12.99
N ILE A 315 -0.90 4.90 13.24
CA ILE A 315 0.23 4.68 12.33
C ILE A 315 0.41 3.20 12.02
N ARG A 316 0.38 2.31 13.03
CA ARG A 316 0.50 0.86 12.81
C ARG A 316 -0.66 0.31 11.97
N ARG A 317 -1.89 0.79 12.19
CA ARG A 317 -3.07 0.37 11.43
C ARG A 317 -3.02 0.86 9.99
N GLY A 318 -2.62 2.11 9.76
CA GLY A 318 -2.52 2.73 8.44
C GLY A 318 -1.26 2.35 7.66
N PHE A 319 -0.24 1.77 8.31
CA PHE A 319 1.08 1.54 7.73
C PHE A 319 1.06 0.84 6.38
N GLY A 320 0.18 -0.15 6.19
CA GLY A 320 0.06 -0.86 4.92
C GLY A 320 -0.32 0.06 3.74
N VAL A 321 -1.15 1.08 3.99
CA VAL A 321 -1.51 2.08 2.97
C VAL A 321 -0.34 3.02 2.70
N LEU A 322 0.40 3.41 3.76
CA LEU A 322 1.58 4.28 3.64
C LEU A 322 2.74 3.64 2.84
N LEU A 323 2.72 2.32 2.62
CA LEU A 323 3.70 1.62 1.76
C LEU A 323 3.65 2.04 0.29
N GLU A 324 2.61 2.76 -0.14
CA GLU A 324 2.55 3.41 -1.45
C GLU A 324 3.73 4.37 -1.71
N ALA A 325 4.39 4.85 -0.65
CA ALA A 325 5.63 5.63 -0.73
C ALA A 325 6.79 4.83 -1.37
N ILE A 326 6.83 3.51 -1.19
CA ILE A 326 7.97 2.68 -1.61
C ILE A 326 8.08 2.57 -3.13
N PRO A 327 7.02 2.22 -3.89
CA PRO A 327 7.08 2.26 -5.35
C PRO A 327 7.33 3.66 -5.92
N ALA A 328 6.83 4.71 -5.28
CA ALA A 328 7.11 6.09 -5.68
C ALA A 328 8.61 6.40 -5.55
N GLN A 329 9.21 6.11 -4.39
CA GLN A 329 10.64 6.29 -4.16
C GLN A 329 11.50 5.44 -5.10
N GLU A 330 11.12 4.18 -5.36
CA GLU A 330 11.84 3.30 -6.28
C GLU A 330 11.87 3.88 -7.70
N TYR A 331 10.74 4.41 -8.18
CA TYR A 331 10.69 5.05 -9.49
C TYR A 331 11.61 6.28 -9.54
N LEU A 332 11.56 7.15 -8.53
CA LEU A 332 12.42 8.34 -8.46
C LEU A 332 13.90 7.98 -8.43
N THR A 333 14.31 6.96 -7.66
CA THR A 333 15.69 6.47 -7.66
C THR A 333 16.12 5.93 -9.03
N ASN A 334 15.26 5.20 -9.73
CA ASN A 334 15.59 4.68 -11.05
C ASN A 334 15.60 5.79 -12.12
N LEU A 335 14.76 6.82 -11.95
CA LEU A 335 14.73 8.01 -12.78
C LEU A 335 16.02 8.83 -12.62
N GLU A 336 16.46 9.08 -11.39
CA GLU A 336 17.75 9.72 -11.08
C GLU A 336 18.93 8.93 -11.69
N ALA A 337 18.94 7.60 -11.52
CA ALA A 337 19.96 6.73 -12.11
C ALA A 337 19.96 6.73 -13.66
N SER A 338 18.86 7.20 -14.26
CA SER A 338 18.72 7.37 -15.72
C SER A 338 18.89 8.83 -16.15
N ASN A 339 19.54 9.65 -15.33
CA ASN A 339 19.72 11.09 -15.56
C ASN A 339 18.40 11.82 -15.88
N PHE A 340 17.34 11.47 -15.15
CA PHE A 340 16.00 12.05 -15.32
C PHE A 340 15.39 11.83 -16.71
N ASP A 341 15.85 10.83 -17.47
CA ASP A 341 15.18 10.35 -18.67
C ASP A 341 14.08 9.32 -18.30
N PRO A 342 12.77 9.66 -18.40
CA PRO A 342 11.69 8.72 -18.11
C PRO A 342 11.58 7.59 -19.15
N PHE A 343 12.10 7.75 -20.38
CA PHE A 343 12.07 6.72 -21.42
C PHE A 343 13.05 5.58 -21.13
N ALA A 344 14.12 5.86 -20.38
CA ALA A 344 15.14 4.89 -20.00
C ALA A 344 14.79 4.08 -18.73
N VAL A 345 13.79 4.51 -17.96
CA VAL A 345 13.43 3.88 -16.67
C VAL A 345 12.89 2.46 -16.88
N LYS A 346 13.49 1.49 -16.16
CA LYS A 346 13.08 0.08 -16.21
C LYS A 346 12.54 -0.40 -14.86
N ALA A 347 11.59 -1.31 -14.91
CA ALA A 347 11.11 -2.01 -13.72
C ALA A 347 12.26 -2.78 -13.06
N SER A 348 12.37 -2.65 -11.75
CA SER A 348 13.44 -3.22 -10.94
C SER A 348 12.87 -4.28 -10.01
N TRP A 349 13.50 -5.46 -9.97
CA TRP A 349 13.14 -6.52 -9.02
C TRP A 349 13.32 -6.06 -7.56
N LYS A 350 14.14 -5.03 -7.32
CA LYS A 350 14.38 -4.47 -5.98
C LYS A 350 13.13 -3.91 -5.34
N LEU A 351 12.10 -3.56 -6.11
CA LEU A 351 10.81 -3.09 -5.57
C LEU A 351 10.18 -4.12 -4.63
N ALA A 352 10.07 -5.38 -5.08
CA ALA A 352 9.50 -6.46 -4.29
C ALA A 352 10.30 -6.68 -3.00
N TRP A 353 11.64 -6.63 -3.11
CA TRP A 353 12.53 -6.72 -1.95
C TRP A 353 12.34 -5.57 -0.96
N ARG A 354 12.33 -4.32 -1.43
CA ARG A 354 12.16 -3.12 -0.59
C ARG A 354 10.81 -3.13 0.11
N LEU A 355 9.74 -3.56 -0.55
CA LEU A 355 8.43 -3.70 0.06
C LEU A 355 8.44 -4.72 1.21
N ILE A 356 9.05 -5.90 1.00
CA ILE A 356 9.15 -6.93 2.05
C ILE A 356 9.97 -6.44 3.24
N VAL A 357 11.12 -5.81 3.02
CA VAL A 357 12.00 -5.33 4.10
C VAL A 357 11.37 -4.18 4.91
N ASN A 358 10.55 -3.33 4.27
CA ASN A 358 9.86 -2.25 4.97
C ASN A 358 8.61 -2.73 5.74
N VAL A 359 8.04 -3.89 5.40
CA VAL A 359 6.95 -4.53 6.15
C VAL A 359 7.48 -5.36 7.32
N ASP A 360 8.60 -6.03 7.14
CA ASP A 360 9.17 -6.97 8.10
C ASP A 360 10.36 -6.34 8.84
N HIS A 361 10.09 -5.37 9.72
CA HIS A 361 10.99 -5.09 10.86
C HIS A 361 10.90 -6.22 11.91
N LYS A 362 10.94 -7.47 11.45
CA LYS A 362 11.10 -8.62 12.33
C LYS A 362 12.57 -8.79 12.63
N MET A 363 12.83 -8.86 13.91
CA MET A 363 14.15 -9.09 14.46
C MET A 363 14.21 -10.57 14.83
N LEU A 364 15.35 -11.20 14.55
CA LEU A 364 15.60 -12.55 15.03
C LEU A 364 15.92 -12.49 16.52
N TYR A 365 15.16 -13.22 17.32
CA TYR A 365 15.35 -13.33 18.76
C TYR A 365 15.61 -14.78 19.16
N GLU A 366 16.35 -14.93 20.26
CA GLU A 366 16.50 -16.19 20.97
C GLU A 366 16.11 -16.00 22.44
N LEU A 367 15.12 -16.77 22.87
CA LEU A 367 14.67 -16.88 24.24
C LEU A 367 15.31 -18.11 24.88
N VAL A 368 15.98 -17.91 26.00
CA VAL A 368 16.33 -18.99 26.95
C VAL A 368 15.40 -18.88 28.14
N GLY A 369 14.48 -19.84 28.27
CA GLY A 369 13.56 -19.95 29.39
C GLY A 369 14.09 -20.91 30.45
N ILE A 370 14.12 -20.46 31.70
CA ILE A 370 14.46 -21.28 32.87
C ILE A 370 13.19 -21.44 33.70
N VAL A 371 12.65 -22.64 33.73
CA VAL A 371 11.41 -23.01 34.44
C VAL A 371 11.75 -23.83 35.67
N ARG A 372 10.89 -23.82 36.69
CA ARG A 372 11.04 -24.72 37.83
C ARG A 372 11.11 -26.19 37.37
N PRO A 373 12.04 -27.00 37.91
CA PRO A 373 12.16 -28.40 37.53
C PRO A 373 11.07 -29.25 38.20
N GLY A 374 10.81 -30.44 37.65
CA GLY A 374 9.94 -31.46 38.26
C GLY A 374 8.71 -31.84 37.42
N ASN A 375 8.25 -30.97 36.51
CA ASN A 375 7.13 -31.29 35.62
C ASN A 375 7.38 -30.78 34.19
N LEU A 376 7.59 -31.71 33.26
CA LEU A 376 7.83 -31.38 31.85
C LEU A 376 6.61 -30.75 31.17
N ALA A 377 5.39 -31.06 31.64
CA ALA A 377 4.17 -30.46 31.11
C ALA A 377 4.14 -28.94 31.31
N GLU A 378 4.62 -28.45 32.45
CA GLU A 378 4.70 -27.01 32.74
C GLU A 378 5.67 -26.30 31.78
N VAL A 379 6.82 -26.92 31.50
CA VAL A 379 7.79 -26.41 30.52
C VAL A 379 7.15 -26.31 29.13
N LYS A 380 6.41 -27.35 28.73
CA LYS A 380 5.70 -27.39 27.45
C LYS A 380 4.62 -26.31 27.36
N GLU A 381 3.82 -26.11 28.40
CA GLU A 381 2.78 -25.07 28.46
C GLU A 381 3.35 -23.65 28.34
N ILE A 382 4.46 -23.37 29.04
CA ILE A 382 5.13 -22.06 28.97
C ILE A 382 5.69 -21.83 27.56
N ALA A 383 6.36 -22.84 26.99
CA ALA A 383 6.88 -22.75 25.63
C ALA A 383 5.75 -22.57 24.59
N LEU A 384 4.62 -23.28 24.75
CA LEU A 384 3.44 -23.11 23.90
C LEU A 384 2.85 -21.70 24.03
N THR A 385 2.77 -21.16 25.25
CA THR A 385 2.26 -19.81 25.50
C THR A 385 3.15 -18.78 24.81
N ALA A 386 4.47 -18.90 24.94
CA ALA A 386 5.45 -18.08 24.22
C ALA A 386 5.23 -18.11 22.70
N GLY A 387 5.17 -19.34 22.16
CA GLY A 387 4.99 -19.58 20.73
C GLY A 387 3.66 -19.05 20.19
N GLN A 388 2.57 -19.21 20.94
CA GLN A 388 1.25 -18.70 20.55
C GLN A 388 1.22 -17.17 20.48
N ILE A 389 1.84 -16.47 21.45
CA ILE A 389 1.92 -15.00 21.41
C ILE A 389 2.68 -14.55 20.15
N ILE A 390 3.81 -15.21 19.86
CA ILE A 390 4.64 -14.91 18.68
C ILE A 390 3.83 -15.14 17.39
N LEU A 391 3.23 -16.33 17.24
CA LEU A 391 2.48 -16.70 16.03
C LEU A 391 1.23 -15.85 15.83
N ARG A 392 0.47 -15.59 16.89
CA ARG A 392 -0.76 -14.77 16.85
C ARG A 392 -0.48 -13.34 16.42
N ASN A 393 0.70 -12.81 16.76
CA ASN A 393 1.15 -11.47 16.38
C ASN A 393 2.03 -11.47 15.11
N GLY A 394 1.93 -12.53 14.29
CA GLY A 394 2.54 -12.60 12.97
C GLY A 394 4.04 -12.91 12.94
N GLY A 395 4.63 -13.27 14.09
CA GLY A 395 5.99 -13.79 14.17
C GLY A 395 6.11 -15.24 13.69
N VAL A 396 7.34 -15.71 13.49
CA VAL A 396 7.66 -17.04 12.98
C VAL A 396 8.59 -17.75 13.95
N ILE A 397 8.24 -18.97 14.38
CA ILE A 397 9.15 -19.80 15.20
C ILE A 397 10.11 -20.53 14.26
N ARG A 398 11.41 -20.32 14.47
CA ARG A 398 12.48 -20.94 13.69
C ARG A 398 12.89 -22.30 14.24
N GLY A 399 12.85 -22.47 15.56
CA GLY A 399 13.21 -23.73 16.19
C GLY A 399 13.10 -23.65 17.70
N MET A 400 13.04 -24.81 18.32
CA MET A 400 12.97 -24.94 19.77
C MET A 400 13.76 -26.18 20.21
N ALA A 401 14.49 -26.06 21.31
CA ALA A 401 15.24 -27.14 21.91
C ALA A 401 14.96 -27.22 23.41
N ASN A 402 14.76 -28.43 23.90
CA ASN A 402 14.72 -28.72 25.33
C ASN A 402 16.13 -29.12 25.77
N TRP A 403 16.74 -28.34 26.66
CA TRP A 403 18.09 -28.64 27.16
C TRP A 403 18.07 -29.50 28.43
N GLY A 404 16.95 -29.55 29.15
CA GLY A 404 16.81 -30.33 30.38
C GLY A 404 17.16 -29.55 31.64
N VAL A 405 17.41 -30.27 32.74
CA VAL A 405 17.60 -29.67 34.07
C VAL A 405 19.07 -29.47 34.38
N PHE A 406 19.46 -28.23 34.70
CA PHE A 406 20.81 -27.88 35.11
C PHE A 406 20.83 -27.09 36.41
N GLN A 407 21.99 -27.02 37.05
CA GLN A 407 22.20 -26.12 38.18
C GLN A 407 22.24 -24.66 37.71
N LEU A 408 21.63 -23.79 38.51
CA LEU A 408 21.69 -22.35 38.28
C LEU A 408 23.08 -21.84 38.69
N PRO A 409 23.68 -20.86 37.97
CA PRO A 409 24.98 -20.28 38.35
C PRO A 409 25.00 -19.73 39.78
N ARG A 410 23.85 -19.24 40.25
CA ARG A 410 23.60 -18.84 41.65
C ARG A 410 22.15 -19.19 42.01
N PRO A 411 21.85 -19.53 43.28
CA PRO A 411 20.48 -19.76 43.71
C PRO A 411 19.60 -18.53 43.49
N VAL A 412 18.41 -18.72 42.95
CA VAL A 412 17.45 -17.64 42.65
C VAL A 412 16.19 -17.84 43.49
N SER A 413 15.75 -16.78 44.18
CA SER A 413 14.47 -16.77 44.89
C SER A 413 13.38 -16.18 43.99
N LYS A 414 12.31 -16.93 43.72
CA LYS A 414 11.14 -16.45 42.98
C LYS A 414 9.88 -17.09 43.53
N ALA A 415 8.78 -16.32 43.60
CA ALA A 415 7.51 -16.76 44.17
C ALA A 415 7.67 -17.48 45.54
N GLN A 416 8.45 -16.88 46.45
CA GLN A 416 8.76 -17.40 47.79
C GLN A 416 9.52 -18.74 47.85
N MET A 417 9.98 -19.28 46.71
CA MET A 417 10.81 -20.49 46.66
C MET A 417 12.24 -20.18 46.24
N LYS A 418 13.20 -20.90 46.82
CA LYS A 418 14.62 -20.80 46.46
C LYS A 418 15.01 -21.94 45.52
N HIS A 419 15.36 -21.60 44.29
CA HIS A 419 15.74 -22.55 43.25
C HIS A 419 17.27 -22.68 43.18
N LYS A 420 17.77 -23.92 43.16
CA LYS A 420 19.19 -24.24 42.91
C LYS A 420 19.41 -24.84 41.52
N SER A 421 18.36 -25.38 40.92
CA SER A 421 18.33 -25.92 39.56
C SER A 421 17.10 -25.41 38.82
N GLY A 422 17.18 -25.44 37.49
CA GLY A 422 16.10 -25.04 36.60
C GLY A 422 16.07 -25.92 35.36
N HIS A 423 14.89 -26.05 34.76
CA HIS A 423 14.70 -26.70 33.48
C HIS A 423 14.85 -25.67 32.36
N TYR A 424 15.81 -25.89 31.47
CA TYR A 424 16.18 -24.99 30.39
C TYR A 424 15.51 -25.39 29.08
N PHE A 425 14.92 -24.42 28.41
CA PHE A 425 14.51 -24.55 27.02
C PHE A 425 14.94 -23.31 26.24
N VAL A 426 15.13 -23.48 24.94
CA VAL A 426 15.48 -22.40 24.03
C VAL A 426 14.50 -22.35 22.88
N MET A 427 14.07 -21.14 22.51
CA MET A 427 13.22 -20.89 21.36
C MET A 427 13.81 -19.75 20.53
N ARG A 428 13.98 -20.00 19.23
CA ARG A 428 14.42 -18.99 18.26
C ARG A 428 13.25 -18.61 17.35
N TYR A 429 13.06 -17.31 17.13
CA TYR A 429 11.91 -16.81 16.37
C TYR A 429 12.15 -15.42 15.77
N ASP A 430 11.45 -15.11 14.69
CA ASP A 430 11.35 -13.76 14.15
C ASP A 430 10.10 -13.09 14.68
N ALA A 431 10.24 -11.90 15.25
CA ALA A 431 9.11 -11.12 15.72
C ALA A 431 9.41 -9.62 15.65
N SER A 432 8.35 -8.80 15.62
CA SER A 432 8.51 -7.36 15.87
C SER A 432 9.01 -7.13 17.30
N SER A 433 9.67 -5.99 17.54
CA SER A 433 10.11 -5.62 18.89
C SER A 433 8.95 -5.54 19.89
N ALA A 434 7.77 -5.08 19.46
CA ALA A 434 6.56 -5.07 20.28
C ALA A 434 6.12 -6.49 20.66
N THR A 435 6.01 -7.40 19.67
CA THR A 435 5.64 -8.80 19.93
C THR A 435 6.62 -9.48 20.87
N HIS A 436 7.92 -9.20 20.72
CA HIS A 436 8.96 -9.67 21.63
C HIS A 436 8.74 -9.16 23.06
N SER A 437 8.49 -7.86 23.22
CA SER A 437 8.22 -7.25 24.53
C SER A 437 6.96 -7.83 25.19
N ASP A 438 5.87 -7.99 24.44
CA ASP A 438 4.61 -8.55 24.94
C ASP A 438 4.78 -10.00 25.42
N MET A 439 5.43 -10.82 24.59
CA MET A 439 5.77 -12.21 24.95
C MET A 439 6.67 -12.25 26.18
N ARG A 440 7.72 -11.42 26.23
CA ARG A 440 8.64 -11.34 27.37
C ARG A 440 7.93 -10.94 28.66
N ASN A 441 7.05 -9.95 28.59
CA ASN A 441 6.29 -9.49 29.76
C ASN A 441 5.35 -10.59 30.25
N THR A 442 4.62 -11.24 29.33
CA THR A 442 3.67 -12.30 29.66
C THR A 442 4.35 -13.50 30.33
N ILE A 443 5.47 -13.98 29.79
CA ILE A 443 6.18 -15.14 30.36
C ILE A 443 6.81 -14.81 31.71
N ASN A 444 7.29 -13.58 31.91
CA ASN A 444 7.93 -13.21 33.19
C ASN A 444 6.95 -13.15 34.36
N LEU A 445 5.66 -12.94 34.08
CA LEU A 445 4.56 -12.97 35.05
C LEU A 445 4.20 -14.39 35.51
N ASP A 446 4.55 -15.44 34.75
CA ASP A 446 4.27 -16.81 35.16
C ASP A 446 5.16 -17.18 36.36
N PRO A 447 4.58 -17.56 37.52
CA PRO A 447 5.35 -17.87 38.73
C PRO A 447 6.23 -19.11 38.58
N ARG A 448 5.96 -19.98 37.60
CA ARG A 448 6.75 -21.19 37.31
C ARG A 448 8.05 -20.85 36.58
N VAL A 449 8.13 -19.70 35.94
CA VAL A 449 9.33 -19.23 35.21
C VAL A 449 10.30 -18.61 36.20
N ILE A 450 11.42 -19.27 36.47
CA ILE A 450 12.49 -18.76 37.34
C ILE A 450 13.13 -17.51 36.71
N ARG A 451 13.52 -17.60 35.44
CA ARG A 451 14.20 -16.53 34.71
C ARG A 451 14.05 -16.71 33.20
N THR A 452 14.04 -15.60 32.47
CA THR A 452 14.21 -15.60 31.01
C THR A 452 15.45 -14.79 30.62
N ALA A 453 16.21 -15.26 29.64
CA ALA A 453 17.18 -14.45 28.93
C ALA A 453 16.75 -14.33 27.47
N HIS A 454 17.01 -13.16 26.88
CA HIS A 454 16.59 -12.83 25.52
C HIS A 454 17.76 -12.21 24.80
N VAL A 455 18.07 -12.70 23.60
CA VAL A 455 19.15 -12.19 22.77
C VAL A 455 18.58 -11.81 21.42
N LYS A 456 18.86 -10.58 20.98
CA LYS A 456 18.61 -10.15 19.60
C LYS A 456 19.78 -10.63 18.74
N LEU A 457 19.50 -11.47 17.75
CA LEU A 457 20.48 -12.08 16.86
C LEU A 457 20.60 -11.28 15.55
N GLY A 458 21.83 -11.00 15.13
CA GLY A 458 22.14 -10.28 13.89
C GLY A 458 21.96 -8.76 13.96
N ASP A 459 22.07 -8.11 12.81
CA ASP A 459 21.99 -6.65 12.62
C ASP A 459 20.60 -6.19 12.13
N GLY A 460 19.63 -7.11 12.08
CA GLY A 460 18.29 -6.87 11.53
C GLY A 460 18.18 -6.94 10.02
N LYS A 461 19.22 -7.42 9.33
CA LYS A 461 19.13 -7.77 7.92
C LYS A 461 18.76 -9.25 7.76
N LEU A 462 17.84 -9.53 6.83
CA LEU A 462 17.38 -10.89 6.53
C LEU A 462 18.53 -11.82 6.12
N GLN A 463 19.55 -11.30 5.41
CA GLN A 463 20.72 -12.08 4.99
C GLN A 463 21.56 -12.56 6.17
N THR A 464 21.67 -11.77 7.23
CA THR A 464 22.33 -12.15 8.49
C THR A 464 21.47 -13.15 9.25
N ALA A 465 20.16 -12.90 9.33
CA ALA A 465 19.19 -13.77 10.00
C ALA A 465 19.08 -15.17 9.35
N ALA A 466 19.14 -15.26 8.02
CA ALA A 466 19.02 -16.52 7.27
C ALA A 466 20.19 -17.49 7.50
N ARG A 467 21.33 -17.03 8.02
CA ARG A 467 22.47 -17.88 8.39
C ARG A 467 22.23 -18.67 9.67
N PHE A 468 21.24 -18.27 10.47
CA PHE A 468 20.86 -18.96 11.70
C PHE A 468 19.79 -20.01 11.39
N GLY A 469 20.19 -21.29 11.47
CA GLY A 469 19.26 -22.43 11.36
C GLY A 469 18.58 -22.78 12.68
N ASP A 470 18.09 -24.01 12.76
CA ASP A 470 17.48 -24.60 13.96
C ASP A 470 18.39 -24.47 15.19
N VAL A 471 17.76 -24.41 16.37
CA VAL A 471 18.48 -24.45 17.64
C VAL A 471 19.06 -25.86 17.81
N LYS A 472 20.35 -26.02 17.47
CA LYS A 472 21.10 -27.26 17.70
C LYS A 472 21.71 -27.22 19.11
N TRP A 473 21.54 -28.29 19.86
CA TRP A 473 22.31 -28.54 21.07
C TRP A 473 23.14 -29.80 20.85
N ASP A 474 24.46 -29.65 20.84
CA ASP A 474 25.38 -30.79 20.83
C ASP A 474 25.64 -31.12 22.30
N GLY A 475 25.20 -32.29 22.76
CA GLY A 475 25.24 -32.68 24.18
C GLY A 475 26.64 -33.00 24.71
N ARG A 476 27.67 -32.42 24.09
CA ARG A 476 29.05 -32.51 24.52
C ARG A 476 29.47 -31.16 25.05
N HIS A 477 29.28 -30.93 26.35
CA HIS A 477 30.20 -30.18 27.21
C HIS A 477 29.82 -30.41 28.68
#